data_AF-A0A518B8H6-F1
#
_entry.id   AF-A0A518B8H6-F1
#
_cell.length_a   1.000
_cell.length_b   1.000
_cell.length_c   1.000
_cell.angle_alpha   90.00
_cell.angle_beta   90.00
_cell.angle_gamma   90.00
#
_symmetry.space_group_name_H-M   'P 1'
#
loop_
_entity.id
_entity.type
_entity.pdbx_description
1 polymer ?
#
loop_
_entity_poly.entity_id
_entity_poly.type
_entity_poly.pdbx_seq_one_letter_code
_entity_poly.pdbx_strand_id
1 'polypeptide(L)'
;MKWKLFAVWCTTSLLTGLVVAGEAVKADSESTPEPSTTVSEMPADGLPLTTPNVDRLIKWLGDPDFSVRNQAQRRLIELGASVQAKLQAISGSSDTEQRLRAHEILREIRWREIWKPRTVSLTLEDTPLREVFERIVQQTGCPINFESSSSSALDRPISVDVVDVPYWKAIDQLSRQAEITPRVFDGIERQGLVLSPGYPGDFPTSYQGPLRLQMRMLERDVDQTVNLGDQNMERHERFNFSLLLTWEQRFQLCRYQPNAEILEATSDTGEDLRPIRSGPKGWLHLTRRQQSLEYVVPLNPPKQPCTSIRSLKLGLDLVGCDEFVTLNIDELPFVSASKSVSEKGYQLEFLGMEETSKHWELGIRLTRPIPYDRPNSTMIADEFLQVIGPDGTVIPHSERQVQGDDLQARYWILVRKSLGRPTGIRYQIATLRSPRRIEFVFDDVNVPPIGP
;
A
#
# COMPACT_ATOMS: atom_id res chain seq x y z
N MET A 1 -13.72 53.52 -0.94
CA MET A 1 -14.84 52.57 -0.91
C MET A 1 -15.40 52.39 -2.31
N LYS A 2 -15.03 51.33 -3.03
CA LYS A 2 -15.62 50.94 -4.31
C LYS A 2 -15.77 49.43 -4.31
N TRP A 3 -17.00 48.94 -4.21
CA TRP A 3 -17.33 47.52 -4.32
C TRP A 3 -17.48 47.17 -5.81
N LYS A 4 -16.76 46.15 -6.27
CA LYS A 4 -17.01 45.51 -7.58
C LYS A 4 -17.78 44.22 -7.33
N LEU A 5 -19.01 44.14 -7.86
CA LEU A 5 -19.76 42.90 -8.00
C LEU A 5 -19.10 42.02 -9.06
N PHE A 6 -18.82 40.77 -8.73
CA PHE A 6 -18.54 39.71 -9.70
C PHE A 6 -19.83 38.89 -9.87
N ALA A 7 -20.35 38.85 -11.10
CA ALA A 7 -21.46 38.01 -11.50
C ALA A 7 -20.94 36.60 -11.82
N VAL A 8 -21.59 35.59 -11.24
CA VAL A 8 -21.38 34.17 -11.55
C VAL A 8 -22.32 33.80 -12.69
N TRP A 9 -21.76 33.36 -13.81
CA TRP A 9 -22.51 32.74 -14.91
C TRP A 9 -22.61 31.23 -14.66
N CYS A 10 -23.83 30.72 -14.48
CA CYS A 10 -24.14 29.29 -14.53
C CYS A 10 -24.38 28.89 -16.00
N THR A 11 -23.50 28.06 -16.56
CA THR A 11 -23.71 27.43 -17.87
C THR A 11 -24.37 26.07 -17.70
N THR A 12 -25.65 25.98 -18.05
CA THR A 12 -26.39 24.73 -18.25
C THR A 12 -25.95 24.09 -19.57
N SER A 13 -25.27 22.94 -19.50
CA SER A 13 -24.97 22.12 -20.68
C SER A 13 -26.09 21.10 -20.89
N LEU A 14 -26.84 21.25 -22.00
CA LEU A 14 -27.71 20.21 -22.56
C LEU A 14 -26.84 19.17 -23.28
N LEU A 15 -26.97 17.90 -22.91
CA LEU A 15 -26.40 16.77 -23.63
C LEU A 15 -27.47 16.18 -24.57
N THR A 16 -27.29 16.37 -25.87
CA THR A 16 -28.07 15.74 -26.93
C THR A 16 -27.39 14.42 -27.32
N GLY A 17 -28.08 13.29 -27.14
CA GLY A 17 -27.60 11.97 -27.54
C GLY A 17 -27.70 11.77 -29.06
N LEU A 18 -26.57 11.47 -29.69
CA LEU A 18 -26.47 11.03 -31.08
C LEU A 18 -26.33 9.49 -31.08
N VAL A 19 -27.31 8.79 -31.65
CA VAL A 19 -27.26 7.35 -31.90
C VAL A 19 -26.62 7.14 -33.28
N VAL A 20 -25.46 6.49 -33.32
CA VAL A 20 -24.83 6.01 -34.56
C VAL A 20 -25.04 4.51 -34.65
N ALA A 21 -25.72 4.07 -35.70
CA ALA A 21 -25.86 2.66 -36.07
C ALA A 21 -24.54 2.16 -36.68
N GLY A 22 -24.02 1.04 -36.16
CA GLY A 22 -22.85 0.35 -36.70
C GLY A 22 -23.26 -0.73 -37.70
N GLU A 23 -22.72 -0.64 -38.92
CA GLU A 23 -22.75 -1.70 -39.93
C GLU A 23 -21.74 -2.80 -39.60
N ALA A 24 -22.16 -4.06 -39.83
CA ALA A 24 -21.36 -5.26 -39.64
C ALA A 24 -20.42 -5.48 -40.84
N VAL A 25 -19.11 -5.52 -40.59
CA VAL A 25 -18.09 -5.92 -41.56
C VAL A 25 -17.80 -7.41 -41.41
N LYS A 26 -17.97 -8.15 -42.52
CA LYS A 26 -17.55 -9.55 -42.70
C LYS A 26 -16.03 -9.66 -42.62
N ALA A 27 -15.54 -10.58 -41.81
CA ALA A 27 -14.14 -10.98 -41.78
C ALA A 27 -13.89 -12.08 -42.82
N ASP A 28 -13.03 -11.79 -43.80
CA ASP A 28 -12.42 -12.78 -44.68
C ASP A 28 -11.22 -13.45 -44.00
N SER A 29 -11.11 -14.76 -44.18
CA SER A 29 -10.04 -15.62 -43.69
C SER A 29 -8.83 -15.52 -44.61
N GLU A 30 -7.71 -14.99 -44.11
CA GLU A 30 -6.43 -14.97 -44.81
C GLU A 30 -5.37 -15.78 -44.03
N SER A 31 -4.64 -16.58 -44.80
CA SER A 31 -3.72 -17.64 -44.39
C SER A 31 -2.45 -17.14 -43.69
N THR A 32 -2.13 -17.75 -42.55
CA THR A 32 -0.87 -17.58 -41.82
C THR A 32 0.29 -18.35 -42.48
N PRO A 33 1.43 -17.74 -42.80
CA PRO A 33 2.66 -18.46 -43.11
C PRO A 33 3.44 -18.82 -41.84
N GLU A 34 3.94 -20.05 -41.76
CA GLU A 34 4.80 -20.56 -40.68
C GLU A 34 6.18 -19.88 -40.69
N PRO A 35 6.68 -19.33 -39.56
CA PRO A 35 8.08 -18.98 -39.43
C PRO A 35 8.89 -20.15 -38.86
N SER A 36 9.77 -20.72 -39.70
CA SER A 36 10.84 -21.62 -39.25
C SER A 36 11.88 -20.82 -38.45
N THR A 37 11.76 -20.82 -37.12
CA THR A 37 12.80 -20.32 -36.21
C THR A 37 13.64 -21.50 -35.72
N THR A 38 14.84 -21.65 -36.26
CA THR A 38 15.90 -22.49 -35.69
C THR A 38 16.27 -21.91 -34.33
N VAL A 39 15.74 -22.50 -33.26
CA VAL A 39 16.14 -22.19 -31.88
C VAL A 39 17.55 -22.74 -31.70
N SER A 40 18.52 -21.84 -31.62
CA SER A 40 19.89 -22.19 -31.22
C SER A 40 19.80 -22.74 -29.80
N GLU A 41 19.96 -24.05 -29.65
CA GLU A 41 20.03 -24.75 -28.38
C GLU A 41 21.13 -24.10 -27.53
N MET A 42 20.72 -23.43 -26.44
CA MET A 42 21.61 -23.23 -25.32
C MET A 42 22.10 -24.60 -24.83
N PRO A 43 23.37 -24.74 -24.43
CA PRO A 43 23.85 -25.97 -23.83
C PRO A 43 23.08 -26.22 -22.54
N ALA A 44 22.19 -27.22 -22.60
CA ALA A 44 21.49 -27.81 -21.46
C ALA A 44 22.44 -28.69 -20.63
N ASP A 45 23.68 -28.26 -20.45
CA ASP A 45 24.63 -28.93 -19.58
C ASP A 45 24.25 -28.64 -18.13
N GLY A 46 23.57 -29.63 -17.55
CA GLY A 46 23.29 -29.80 -16.14
C GLY A 46 24.56 -29.80 -15.29
N LEU A 47 25.15 -28.62 -15.12
CA LEU A 47 26.08 -28.37 -14.03
C LEU A 47 25.30 -28.43 -12.72
N PRO A 48 25.76 -29.18 -11.72
CA PRO A 48 25.12 -29.21 -10.41
C PRO A 48 24.99 -27.79 -9.86
N LEU A 49 23.86 -27.52 -9.19
CA LEU A 49 23.50 -26.25 -8.55
C LEU A 49 24.42 -25.90 -7.36
N THR A 50 25.73 -26.01 -7.51
CA THR A 50 26.68 -25.26 -6.69
C THR A 50 26.42 -23.79 -6.93
N THR A 51 26.32 -23.01 -5.84
CA THR A 51 26.00 -21.58 -5.78
C THR A 51 26.27 -20.84 -7.10
N PRO A 52 25.23 -20.33 -7.80
CA PRO A 52 25.42 -19.72 -9.11
C PRO A 52 26.50 -18.64 -9.03
N ASN A 53 27.51 -18.73 -9.89
CA ASN A 53 28.62 -17.80 -9.90
C ASN A 53 28.10 -16.40 -10.28
N VAL A 54 27.85 -15.57 -9.27
CA VAL A 54 27.26 -14.23 -9.40
C VAL A 54 28.07 -13.36 -10.37
N ASP A 55 29.40 -13.49 -10.38
CA ASP A 55 30.27 -12.72 -11.27
C ASP A 55 30.08 -13.10 -12.74
N ARG A 56 29.77 -14.38 -13.01
CA ARG A 56 29.40 -14.83 -14.35
C ARG A 56 28.06 -14.26 -14.80
N LEU A 57 27.05 -14.26 -13.92
CA LEU A 57 25.74 -13.66 -14.21
C LEU A 57 25.86 -12.16 -14.49
N ILE A 58 26.67 -11.45 -13.72
CA ILE A 58 26.99 -10.04 -13.93
C ILE A 58 27.60 -9.80 -15.30
N LYS A 59 28.60 -10.61 -15.68
CA LYS A 59 29.24 -10.50 -17.00
C LYS A 59 28.22 -10.72 -18.13
N TRP A 60 27.30 -11.65 -17.95
CA TRP A 60 26.23 -11.92 -18.89
C TRP A 60 25.18 -10.81 -19.03
N LEU A 61 25.14 -9.81 -18.14
CA LEU A 61 24.32 -8.62 -18.35
C LEU A 61 24.79 -7.76 -19.52
N GLY A 62 26.06 -7.88 -19.94
CA GLY A 62 26.62 -7.20 -21.12
C GLY A 62 26.76 -8.11 -22.34
N ASP A 63 26.18 -9.31 -22.32
CA ASP A 63 26.28 -10.27 -23.42
C ASP A 63 25.58 -9.73 -24.68
N PRO A 64 26.12 -9.92 -25.91
CA PRO A 64 25.43 -9.50 -27.13
C PRO A 64 24.07 -10.17 -27.33
N ASP A 65 23.86 -11.39 -26.84
CA ASP A 65 22.59 -12.11 -26.96
C ASP A 65 21.57 -11.64 -25.90
N PHE A 66 20.43 -11.15 -26.37
CA PHE A 66 19.33 -10.66 -25.51
C PHE A 66 18.77 -11.75 -24.58
N SER A 67 18.72 -13.00 -25.04
CA SER A 67 18.22 -14.14 -24.24
C SER A 67 19.13 -14.37 -23.03
N VAL A 68 20.46 -14.36 -23.24
CA VAL A 68 21.47 -14.51 -22.20
C VAL A 68 21.36 -13.38 -21.17
N ARG A 69 21.23 -12.13 -21.61
CA ARG A 69 21.05 -10.96 -20.71
C ARG A 69 19.80 -11.10 -19.84
N ASN A 70 18.67 -11.47 -20.43
CA ASN A 70 17.41 -11.61 -19.71
C ASN A 70 17.44 -12.75 -18.70
N GLN A 71 18.05 -13.89 -19.05
CA GLN A 71 18.20 -15.01 -18.12
C GLN A 71 19.08 -14.63 -16.94
N ALA A 72 20.21 -13.96 -17.21
CA ALA A 72 21.10 -13.46 -16.16
C ALA A 72 20.38 -12.47 -15.23
N GLN A 73 19.63 -11.53 -15.80
CA GLN A 73 18.80 -10.58 -15.05
C GLN A 73 17.78 -11.29 -14.15
N ARG A 74 17.00 -12.23 -14.67
CA ARG A 74 16.03 -13.00 -13.86
C ARG A 74 16.71 -13.73 -12.72
N ARG A 75 17.85 -14.38 -12.99
CA ARG A 75 18.59 -15.14 -11.99
C ARG A 75 19.18 -14.24 -10.90
N LEU A 76 19.66 -13.05 -11.25
CA LEU A 76 20.13 -12.05 -10.29
C LEU A 76 18.98 -11.51 -9.42
N ILE A 77 17.80 -11.27 -10.00
CA ILE A 77 16.61 -10.87 -9.23
C ILE A 77 16.17 -11.97 -8.25
N GLU A 78 16.22 -13.24 -8.66
CA GLU A 78 15.92 -14.39 -7.79
C GLU A 78 16.87 -14.51 -6.60
N LEU A 79 18.15 -14.16 -6.78
CA LEU A 79 19.14 -14.13 -5.69
C LEU A 79 18.90 -13.00 -4.68
N GLY A 80 18.10 -11.99 -5.04
CA GLY A 80 17.59 -10.96 -4.14
C GLY A 80 18.69 -10.13 -3.46
N ALA A 81 18.55 -9.90 -2.15
CA ALA A 81 19.45 -9.05 -1.37
C ALA A 81 20.94 -9.46 -1.45
N SER A 82 21.24 -10.75 -1.64
CA SER A 82 22.61 -11.28 -1.63
C SER A 82 23.53 -10.71 -2.73
N VAL A 83 22.95 -10.22 -3.84
CA VAL A 83 23.70 -9.67 -4.98
C VAL A 83 23.76 -8.14 -5.03
N GLN A 84 23.06 -7.45 -4.12
CA GLN A 84 22.91 -5.98 -4.16
C GLN A 84 24.25 -5.24 -4.13
N ALA A 85 25.18 -5.62 -3.26
CA ALA A 85 26.47 -4.95 -3.14
C ALA A 85 27.30 -5.02 -4.44
N LYS A 86 27.28 -6.18 -5.12
CA LYS A 86 27.97 -6.37 -6.41
C LYS A 86 27.29 -5.54 -7.51
N LEU A 87 25.95 -5.58 -7.59
CA LEU A 87 25.20 -4.79 -8.56
C LEU A 87 25.39 -3.27 -8.37
N GLN A 88 25.48 -2.81 -7.12
CA GLN A 88 25.78 -1.40 -6.81
C GLN A 88 27.17 -1.01 -7.35
N ALA A 89 28.18 -1.86 -7.19
CA ALA A 89 29.51 -1.61 -7.77
C ALA A 89 29.46 -1.47 -9.31
N ILE A 90 28.62 -2.27 -9.99
CA ILE A 90 28.50 -2.26 -11.46
C ILE A 90 27.62 -1.12 -11.97
N SER A 91 26.80 -0.53 -11.11
CA SER A 91 26.06 0.69 -11.48
C SER A 91 26.98 1.87 -11.83
N GLY A 92 28.28 1.80 -11.48
CA GLY A 92 29.33 2.71 -11.94
C GLY A 92 30.16 2.22 -13.14
N SER A 93 29.82 1.08 -13.76
CA SER A 93 30.57 0.49 -14.87
C SER A 93 30.59 1.40 -16.10
N SER A 94 31.65 1.32 -16.91
CA SER A 94 31.75 1.99 -18.21
C SER A 94 30.83 1.36 -19.26
N ASP A 95 30.50 0.07 -19.11
CA ASP A 95 29.53 -0.62 -19.96
C ASP A 95 28.11 -0.12 -19.64
N THR A 96 27.53 0.59 -20.61
CA THR A 96 26.20 1.20 -20.48
C THR A 96 25.08 0.18 -20.33
N GLU A 97 25.14 -0.98 -21.00
CA GLU A 97 24.10 -2.01 -20.89
C GLU A 97 24.12 -2.64 -19.49
N GLN A 98 25.31 -3.01 -19.00
CA GLN A 98 25.46 -3.55 -17.64
C GLN A 98 24.98 -2.55 -16.59
N ARG A 99 25.33 -1.27 -16.74
CA ARG A 99 24.92 -0.20 -15.81
C ARG A 99 23.40 -0.05 -15.77
N LEU A 100 22.74 0.04 -16.93
CA LEU A 100 21.28 0.18 -17.00
C LEU A 100 20.56 -1.04 -16.39
N ARG A 101 20.96 -2.26 -16.76
CA ARG A 101 20.37 -3.48 -16.18
C ARG A 101 20.65 -3.64 -14.71
N ALA A 102 21.83 -3.27 -14.23
CA ALA A 102 22.12 -3.28 -12.80
C ALA A 102 21.17 -2.36 -12.02
N HIS A 103 20.87 -1.17 -12.54
CA HIS A 103 19.86 -0.28 -11.94
C HIS A 103 18.46 -0.87 -11.96
N GLU A 104 18.04 -1.49 -13.06
CA GLU A 104 16.74 -2.17 -13.17
C GLU A 104 16.64 -3.33 -12.17
N ILE A 105 17.64 -4.20 -12.12
CA ILE A 105 17.69 -5.34 -11.19
C ILE A 105 17.65 -4.85 -9.75
N LEU A 106 18.45 -3.84 -9.39
CA LEU A 106 18.42 -3.25 -8.05
C LEU A 106 17.04 -2.70 -7.70
N ARG A 107 16.36 -2.05 -8.65
CA ARG A 107 14.99 -1.54 -8.46
C ARG A 107 14.00 -2.69 -8.23
N GLU A 108 14.03 -3.73 -9.05
CA GLU A 108 13.17 -4.91 -8.92
C GLU A 108 13.40 -5.67 -7.62
N ILE A 109 14.67 -5.87 -7.22
CA ILE A 109 15.01 -6.49 -5.94
C ILE A 109 14.42 -5.65 -4.81
N ARG A 110 14.61 -4.33 -4.82
CA ARG A 110 14.03 -3.46 -3.79
C ARG A 110 12.51 -3.59 -3.76
N TRP A 111 11.81 -3.52 -4.90
CA TRP A 111 10.36 -3.74 -4.96
C TRP A 111 9.94 -5.05 -4.30
N ARG A 112 10.63 -6.16 -4.55
CA ARG A 112 10.34 -7.44 -3.90
C ARG A 112 10.58 -7.43 -2.40
N GLU A 113 11.65 -6.78 -1.95
CA GLU A 113 12.00 -6.65 -0.53
C GLU A 113 10.99 -5.81 0.27
N ILE A 114 10.35 -4.79 -0.35
CA ILE A 114 9.26 -4.03 0.31
C ILE A 114 8.16 -5.00 0.78
N TRP A 115 7.77 -5.95 -0.08
CA TRP A 115 6.67 -6.88 0.15
C TRP A 115 7.07 -8.18 0.87
N LYS A 116 8.34 -8.32 1.27
CA LYS A 116 8.79 -9.48 2.05
C LYS A 116 8.43 -9.27 3.51
N PRO A 117 7.91 -10.26 4.26
CA PRO A 117 7.68 -10.11 5.70
C PRO A 117 9.00 -10.12 6.47
N ARG A 118 9.00 -9.59 7.69
CA ARG A 118 10.01 -10.00 8.68
C ARG A 118 9.63 -11.36 9.20
N THR A 119 10.62 -12.21 9.42
CA THR A 119 10.44 -13.50 10.07
C THR A 119 11.05 -13.48 11.46
N VAL A 120 10.49 -14.30 12.33
CA VAL A 120 10.87 -14.45 13.73
C VAL A 120 11.37 -15.89 13.92
N SER A 121 12.54 -16.01 14.53
CA SER A 121 13.13 -17.29 14.91
C SER A 121 13.57 -17.22 16.37
N LEU A 122 12.78 -17.82 17.27
CA LEU A 122 12.98 -17.76 18.72
C LEU A 122 12.65 -19.12 19.33
N THR A 123 13.58 -19.65 20.13
CA THR A 123 13.38 -20.82 20.99
C THR A 123 13.72 -20.39 22.41
N LEU A 124 12.70 -20.25 23.25
CA LEU A 124 12.77 -19.73 24.61
C LEU A 124 11.88 -20.58 25.53
N GLU A 125 12.34 -20.84 26.74
CA GLU A 125 11.58 -21.58 27.76
C GLU A 125 11.36 -20.70 28.98
N ASP A 126 10.16 -20.77 29.56
CA ASP A 126 9.80 -20.10 30.82
C ASP A 126 10.21 -18.61 30.88
N THR A 127 10.14 -17.92 29.75
CA THR A 127 10.65 -16.56 29.59
C THR A 127 9.51 -15.55 29.75
N PRO A 128 9.68 -14.45 30.50
CA PRO A 128 8.66 -13.41 30.61
C PRO A 128 8.21 -12.92 29.23
N LEU A 129 6.90 -12.82 29.02
CA LEU A 129 6.31 -12.42 27.74
C LEU A 129 6.85 -11.08 27.22
N ARG A 130 7.15 -10.13 28.11
CA ARG A 130 7.83 -8.88 27.78
C ARG A 130 9.15 -9.14 27.05
N GLU A 131 10.01 -9.95 27.64
CA GLU A 131 11.32 -10.26 27.06
C GLU A 131 11.14 -10.95 25.71
N VAL A 132 10.18 -11.88 25.58
CA VAL A 132 9.87 -12.51 24.28
C VAL A 132 9.56 -11.45 23.22
N PHE A 133 8.66 -10.51 23.51
CA PHE A 133 8.31 -9.44 22.56
C PHE A 133 9.49 -8.48 22.30
N GLU A 134 10.32 -8.17 23.30
CA GLU A 134 11.54 -7.37 23.10
C GLU A 134 12.53 -8.05 22.14
N ARG A 135 12.69 -9.38 22.22
CA ARG A 135 13.48 -10.16 21.25
C ARG A 135 12.89 -10.09 19.85
N ILE A 136 11.55 -10.14 19.72
CA ILE A 136 10.86 -9.94 18.43
C ILE A 136 11.12 -8.54 17.88
N VAL A 137 11.01 -7.51 18.71
CA VAL A 137 11.31 -6.12 18.32
C VAL A 137 12.76 -6.01 17.85
N GLN A 138 13.71 -6.63 18.55
CA GLN A 138 15.12 -6.63 18.17
C GLN A 138 15.38 -7.32 16.82
N GLN A 139 14.73 -8.46 16.56
CA GLN A 139 14.89 -9.19 15.29
C GLN A 139 14.22 -8.47 14.10
N THR A 140 13.05 -7.88 14.32
CA THR A 140 12.19 -7.39 13.24
C THR A 140 12.28 -5.88 13.01
N GLY A 141 12.68 -5.12 14.05
CA GLY A 141 12.63 -3.66 14.07
C GLY A 141 11.23 -3.08 14.15
N CYS A 142 10.20 -3.90 14.40
CA CYS A 142 8.82 -3.45 14.56
C CYS A 142 8.57 -3.12 16.04
N PRO A 143 8.48 -1.84 16.45
CA PRO A 143 8.37 -1.50 17.86
C PRO A 143 7.00 -1.86 18.44
N ILE A 144 7.03 -2.28 19.70
CA ILE A 144 5.87 -2.58 20.52
C ILE A 144 5.89 -1.60 21.69
N ASN A 145 4.78 -0.91 21.92
CA ASN A 145 4.62 0.01 23.02
C ASN A 145 4.07 -0.73 24.25
N PHE A 146 4.91 -0.88 25.26
CA PHE A 146 4.57 -1.56 26.50
C PHE A 146 4.05 -0.62 27.61
N GLU A 147 4.12 0.70 27.45
CA GLU A 147 3.74 1.66 28.51
C GLU A 147 2.22 1.66 28.77
N SER A 148 1.43 1.33 27.75
CA SER A 148 -0.03 1.23 27.85
C SER A 148 -0.53 -0.17 28.22
N SER A 149 0.37 -1.14 28.35
CA SER A 149 0.05 -2.52 28.71
C SER A 149 0.07 -2.67 30.23
N SER A 150 -0.90 -3.39 30.81
CA SER A 150 -0.83 -3.72 32.25
C SER A 150 0.38 -4.62 32.51
N SER A 151 1.26 -4.22 33.44
CA SER A 151 2.52 -4.90 33.71
C SER A 151 2.37 -6.41 33.98
N SER A 152 1.37 -6.81 34.75
CA SER A 152 1.22 -8.20 35.22
C SER A 152 1.06 -9.25 34.11
N ALA A 153 0.38 -8.93 33.01
CA ALA A 153 0.19 -9.87 31.90
C ALA A 153 1.50 -10.10 31.12
N LEU A 154 2.36 -9.08 31.06
CA LEU A 154 3.64 -9.14 30.36
C LEU A 154 4.74 -9.84 31.16
N ASP A 155 4.56 -9.98 32.47
CA ASP A 155 5.51 -10.68 33.35
C ASP A 155 5.22 -12.19 33.43
N ARG A 156 4.12 -12.66 32.81
CA ARG A 156 3.79 -14.09 32.76
C ARG A 156 4.83 -14.84 31.92
N PRO A 157 5.44 -15.91 32.45
CA PRO A 157 6.36 -16.70 31.66
C PRO A 157 5.62 -17.49 30.58
N ILE A 158 6.24 -17.60 29.41
CA ILE A 158 5.78 -18.42 28.30
C ILE A 158 6.97 -19.16 27.66
N SER A 159 6.71 -20.31 27.08
CA SER A 159 7.66 -21.00 26.20
C SER A 159 7.26 -20.79 24.74
N VAL A 160 8.25 -20.51 23.90
CA VAL A 160 8.08 -20.18 22.49
C VAL A 160 9.06 -21.01 21.68
N ASP A 161 8.56 -21.67 20.65
CA ASP A 161 9.38 -22.32 19.63
C ASP A 161 8.84 -21.96 18.25
N VAL A 162 9.43 -20.94 17.64
CA VAL A 162 9.08 -20.45 16.30
C VAL A 162 10.34 -20.38 15.46
N VAL A 163 10.30 -20.92 14.24
CA VAL A 163 11.42 -20.91 13.31
C VAL A 163 10.92 -20.35 11.98
N ASP A 164 11.50 -19.23 11.55
CA ASP A 164 11.20 -18.54 10.29
C ASP A 164 9.71 -18.22 10.09
N VAL A 165 9.02 -17.83 11.17
CA VAL A 165 7.58 -17.50 11.13
C VAL A 165 7.38 -16.02 10.79
N PRO A 166 6.52 -15.64 9.82
CA PRO A 166 6.21 -14.24 9.54
C PRO A 166 5.74 -13.48 10.78
N TYR A 167 6.18 -12.23 10.93
CA TYR A 167 5.96 -11.38 12.10
C TYR A 167 4.52 -11.44 12.62
N TRP A 168 3.54 -11.15 11.77
CA TRP A 168 2.13 -11.14 12.17
C TRP A 168 1.60 -12.49 12.66
N LYS A 169 2.07 -13.58 12.07
CA LYS A 169 1.69 -14.94 12.49
C LYS A 169 2.30 -15.26 13.86
N ALA A 170 3.56 -14.86 14.09
CA ALA A 170 4.21 -15.00 15.39
C ALA A 170 3.51 -14.17 16.47
N ILE A 171 3.16 -12.90 16.18
CA ILE A 171 2.39 -12.05 17.08
C ILE A 171 1.04 -12.70 17.43
N ASP A 172 0.27 -13.16 16.45
CA ASP A 172 -1.04 -13.77 16.70
C ASP A 172 -0.98 -15.09 17.49
N GLN A 173 0.05 -15.92 17.27
CA GLN A 173 0.27 -17.14 18.06
C GLN A 173 0.56 -16.80 19.52
N LEU A 174 1.50 -15.89 19.77
CA LEU A 174 1.89 -15.48 21.12
C LEU A 174 0.76 -14.77 21.84
N SER A 175 0.06 -13.88 21.15
CA SER A 175 -1.13 -13.19 21.65
C SER A 175 -2.22 -14.16 22.11
N ARG A 176 -2.46 -15.24 21.36
CA ARG A 176 -3.43 -16.29 21.77
C ARG A 176 -2.94 -17.09 22.97
N GLN A 177 -1.68 -17.52 22.97
CA GLN A 177 -1.09 -18.25 24.09
C GLN A 177 -1.14 -17.44 25.39
N ALA A 178 -0.90 -16.13 25.30
CA ALA A 178 -0.82 -15.23 26.44
C ALA A 178 -2.13 -14.51 26.79
N GLU A 179 -3.20 -14.71 26.03
CA GLU A 179 -4.47 -13.96 26.17
C GLU A 179 -4.26 -12.43 26.14
N ILE A 180 -3.52 -11.96 25.13
CA ILE A 180 -3.26 -10.56 24.87
C ILE A 180 -3.80 -10.17 23.49
N THR A 181 -4.48 -9.04 23.43
CA THR A 181 -4.99 -8.45 22.19
C THR A 181 -4.00 -7.44 21.62
N PRO A 182 -3.43 -7.69 20.42
CA PRO A 182 -2.61 -6.73 19.73
C PRO A 182 -3.50 -5.64 19.09
N ARG A 183 -3.18 -4.36 19.31
CA ARG A 183 -3.87 -3.22 18.70
C ARG A 183 -2.86 -2.31 18.03
N VAL A 184 -3.21 -1.83 16.84
CA VAL A 184 -2.45 -0.79 16.17
C VAL A 184 -2.72 0.53 16.87
N PHE A 185 -1.67 1.24 17.30
CA PHE A 185 -1.77 2.54 17.93
C PHE A 185 -1.15 3.62 17.03
N ASP A 186 -1.99 4.55 16.60
CA ASP A 186 -1.61 5.73 15.83
C ASP A 186 -1.55 6.97 16.73
N GLY A 187 -0.59 6.99 17.66
CA GLY A 187 -0.29 8.17 18.46
C GLY A 187 0.58 9.17 17.72
N ILE A 188 0.43 10.47 18.02
CA ILE A 188 1.25 11.54 17.44
C ILE A 188 2.74 11.35 17.76
N GLU A 189 3.04 10.91 18.99
CA GLU A 189 4.41 10.78 19.50
C GLU A 189 5.01 9.40 19.27
N ARG A 190 4.18 8.35 19.28
CA ARG A 190 4.62 6.96 19.17
C ARG A 190 3.63 6.17 18.34
N GLN A 191 4.14 5.62 17.25
CA GLN A 191 3.44 4.62 16.46
C GLN A 191 3.92 3.24 16.86
N GLY A 192 3.01 2.28 16.84
CA GLY A 192 3.37 0.87 16.92
C GLY A 192 2.27 0.02 17.50
N LEU A 193 2.63 -1.21 17.84
CA LEU A 193 1.68 -2.15 18.40
C LEU A 193 1.54 -1.92 19.91
N VAL A 194 0.30 -1.78 20.38
CA VAL A 194 -0.04 -1.81 21.80
C VAL A 194 -0.60 -3.17 22.14
N LEU A 195 -0.13 -3.72 23.24
CA LEU A 195 -0.61 -4.98 23.78
C LEU A 195 -1.58 -4.71 24.92
N SER A 196 -2.80 -5.21 24.82
CA SER A 196 -3.80 -5.09 25.90
C SER A 196 -4.17 -6.47 26.41
N PRO A 197 -4.33 -6.67 27.73
CA PRO A 197 -4.89 -7.91 28.26
C PRO A 197 -6.25 -8.20 27.63
N GLY A 198 -6.52 -9.47 27.36
CA GLY A 198 -7.78 -9.94 26.82
C GLY A 198 -7.57 -10.87 25.63
N TYR A 199 -8.50 -11.79 25.48
CA TYR A 199 -8.48 -12.76 24.41
C TYR A 199 -8.59 -12.09 23.03
N PRO A 200 -7.61 -12.28 22.12
CA PRO A 200 -7.58 -11.60 20.81
C PRO A 200 -8.69 -12.05 19.85
N GLY A 201 -9.44 -13.11 20.18
CA GLY A 201 -10.43 -13.75 19.30
C GLY A 201 -9.82 -14.74 18.33
N ASP A 202 -10.60 -15.74 17.90
CA ASP A 202 -10.25 -16.69 16.83
C ASP A 202 -10.87 -16.27 15.51
N PHE A 203 -10.53 -15.06 15.06
CA PHE A 203 -11.00 -14.54 13.78
C PHE A 203 -10.29 -15.24 12.60
N PRO A 204 -11.01 -15.58 11.52
CA PRO A 204 -10.38 -16.01 10.27
C PRO A 204 -9.36 -14.97 9.80
N THR A 205 -8.12 -15.41 9.56
CA THR A 205 -6.99 -14.51 9.28
C THR A 205 -6.14 -15.07 8.15
N SER A 206 -5.79 -14.20 7.20
CA SER A 206 -4.92 -14.52 6.06
C SER A 206 -3.68 -13.61 6.08
N TYR A 207 -2.51 -14.17 5.82
CA TYR A 207 -1.23 -13.47 5.86
C TYR A 207 -0.60 -13.43 4.47
N GLN A 208 -0.17 -12.25 4.03
CA GLN A 208 0.48 -12.06 2.73
C GLN A 208 1.63 -11.07 2.85
N GLY A 209 2.86 -11.59 2.84
CA GLY A 209 4.05 -10.77 3.09
C GLY A 209 3.92 -10.01 4.42
N PRO A 210 4.19 -8.69 4.46
CA PRO A 210 4.09 -7.89 5.68
C PRO A 210 2.64 -7.56 6.09
N LEU A 211 1.64 -8.12 5.41
CA LEU A 211 0.22 -7.82 5.60
C LEU A 211 -0.50 -8.94 6.35
N ARG A 212 -1.49 -8.52 7.14
CA ARG A 212 -2.42 -9.37 7.88
C ARG A 212 -3.83 -8.87 7.60
N LEU A 213 -4.68 -9.70 6.99
CA LEU A 213 -6.09 -9.42 6.76
C LEU A 213 -6.94 -10.31 7.66
N GLN A 214 -7.70 -9.69 8.55
CA GLN A 214 -8.54 -10.36 9.54
C GLN A 214 -10.02 -10.12 9.23
N MET A 215 -10.82 -11.18 9.20
CA MET A 215 -12.27 -11.07 9.10
C MET A 215 -12.87 -10.79 10.48
N ARG A 216 -13.41 -9.59 10.67
CA ARG A 216 -13.86 -9.09 11.99
C ARG A 216 -15.32 -9.35 12.25
N MET A 217 -16.15 -9.19 11.23
CA MET A 217 -17.60 -9.25 11.36
C MET A 217 -18.21 -9.78 10.08
N LEU A 218 -19.30 -10.53 10.25
CA LEU A 218 -20.22 -10.89 9.20
C LEU A 218 -21.57 -10.30 9.56
N GLU A 219 -22.10 -9.46 8.69
CA GLU A 219 -23.36 -8.75 8.89
C GLU A 219 -24.36 -9.19 7.82
N ARG A 220 -25.58 -9.51 8.26
CA ARG A 220 -26.70 -9.77 7.38
C ARG A 220 -27.88 -8.92 7.82
N ASP A 221 -28.23 -7.94 6.99
CA ASP A 221 -29.40 -7.09 7.21
C ASP A 221 -30.52 -7.51 6.26
N VAL A 222 -31.72 -7.67 6.80
CA VAL A 222 -32.93 -7.98 6.02
C VAL A 222 -33.94 -6.86 6.27
N ASP A 223 -34.06 -5.95 5.30
CA ASP A 223 -35.04 -4.87 5.31
C ASP A 223 -36.29 -5.32 4.54
N GLN A 224 -37.44 -5.34 5.21
CA GLN A 224 -38.72 -5.65 4.59
C GLN A 224 -39.64 -4.43 4.67
N THR A 225 -40.07 -3.95 3.51
CA THR A 225 -41.02 -2.85 3.38
C THR A 225 -42.32 -3.37 2.78
N VAL A 226 -43.41 -3.25 3.53
CA VAL A 226 -44.75 -3.63 3.06
C VAL A 226 -45.49 -2.35 2.67
N ASN A 227 -45.77 -2.20 1.39
CA ASN A 227 -46.63 -1.13 0.91
C ASN A 227 -48.09 -1.56 1.11
N LEU A 228 -48.78 -0.92 2.06
CA LEU A 228 -50.17 -1.26 2.40
C LEU A 228 -51.16 -0.92 1.28
N GLY A 229 -50.78 -0.04 0.35
CA GLY A 229 -51.67 0.41 -0.74
C GLY A 229 -51.86 -0.64 -1.83
N ASP A 230 -50.80 -1.34 -2.21
CA ASP A 230 -50.80 -2.39 -3.24
C ASP A 230 -50.54 -3.79 -2.66
N GLN A 231 -50.35 -3.90 -1.35
CA GLN A 231 -49.96 -5.12 -0.64
C GLN A 231 -48.64 -5.72 -1.16
N ASN A 232 -47.81 -4.92 -1.84
CA ASN A 232 -46.52 -5.39 -2.32
C ASN A 232 -45.51 -5.39 -1.17
N MET A 233 -44.68 -6.43 -1.12
CA MET A 233 -43.62 -6.57 -0.13
C MET A 233 -42.28 -6.52 -0.86
N GLU A 234 -41.50 -5.47 -0.58
CA GLU A 234 -40.13 -5.34 -1.04
C GLU A 234 -39.20 -5.85 0.05
N ARG A 235 -38.36 -6.82 -0.30
CA ARG A 235 -37.33 -7.39 0.59
C ARG A 235 -35.97 -7.03 0.03
N HIS A 236 -35.19 -6.29 0.82
CA HIS A 236 -33.79 -6.01 0.55
C HIS A 236 -32.93 -6.78 1.53
N GLU A 237 -31.95 -7.51 1.03
CA GLU A 237 -30.96 -8.20 1.85
C GLU A 237 -29.58 -7.63 1.58
N ARG A 238 -28.84 -7.36 2.65
CA ARG A 238 -27.41 -7.03 2.60
C ARG A 238 -26.65 -8.13 3.31
N PHE A 239 -25.54 -8.54 2.73
CA PHE A 239 -24.65 -9.55 3.31
C PHE A 239 -23.22 -9.08 3.12
N ASN A 240 -22.57 -8.68 4.22
CA ASN A 240 -21.29 -7.99 4.17
C ASN A 240 -20.27 -8.64 5.12
N PHE A 241 -19.02 -8.73 4.67
CA PHE A 241 -17.88 -8.96 5.56
C PHE A 241 -17.21 -7.64 5.91
N SER A 242 -16.94 -7.41 7.20
CA SER A 242 -16.00 -6.39 7.66
C SER A 242 -14.63 -7.04 7.84
N LEU A 243 -13.64 -6.52 7.13
CA LEU A 243 -12.25 -6.98 7.16
C LEU A 243 -11.36 -5.87 7.68
N LEU A 244 -10.35 -6.24 8.46
CA LEU A 244 -9.31 -5.34 8.96
C LEU A 244 -7.96 -5.76 8.35
N LEU A 245 -7.46 -4.95 7.42
CA LEU A 245 -6.10 -5.04 6.92
C LEU A 245 -5.16 -4.31 7.88
N THR A 246 -4.08 -4.95 8.28
CA THR A 246 -3.00 -4.39 9.10
C THR A 246 -1.66 -4.77 8.47
N TRP A 247 -0.61 -4.00 8.73
CA TRP A 247 0.72 -4.26 8.16
C TRP A 247 1.86 -3.93 9.11
N GLU A 248 3.01 -4.55 8.89
CA GLU A 248 4.23 -4.30 9.70
C GLU A 248 4.57 -2.81 9.70
N GLN A 249 4.94 -2.22 10.84
CA GLN A 249 5.20 -0.78 10.95
C GLN A 249 6.29 -0.25 10.01
N ARG A 250 7.28 -1.07 9.67
CA ARG A 250 8.31 -0.68 8.69
C ARG A 250 7.78 -0.60 7.26
N PHE A 251 6.71 -1.34 6.96
CA PHE A 251 6.08 -1.34 5.65
C PHE A 251 5.19 -0.12 5.56
N GLN A 252 5.39 0.70 4.53
CA GLN A 252 4.58 1.90 4.33
C GLN A 252 3.66 1.67 3.14
N LEU A 253 2.37 1.71 3.40
CA LEU A 253 1.35 1.69 2.36
C LEU A 253 0.95 3.14 2.07
N CYS A 254 1.00 3.53 0.80
CA CYS A 254 0.71 4.92 0.40
C CYS A 254 -0.62 5.05 -0.35
N ARG A 255 -1.02 4.02 -1.11
CA ARG A 255 -2.30 4.00 -1.84
C ARG A 255 -2.94 2.63 -1.82
N TYR A 256 -4.26 2.62 -1.95
CA TYR A 256 -5.06 1.41 -2.05
C TYR A 256 -6.32 1.66 -2.88
N GLN A 257 -6.90 0.60 -3.44
CA GLN A 257 -8.28 0.65 -3.90
C GLN A 257 -9.22 0.29 -2.74
N PRO A 258 -10.30 1.07 -2.48
CA PRO A 258 -11.18 0.85 -1.35
C PRO A 258 -12.07 -0.39 -1.51
N ASN A 259 -12.29 -0.84 -2.74
CA ASN A 259 -13.10 -2.01 -3.03
C ASN A 259 -12.20 -3.22 -3.22
N ALA A 260 -12.32 -4.22 -2.35
CA ALA A 260 -11.70 -5.52 -2.55
C ALA A 260 -12.34 -6.22 -3.75
N GLU A 261 -11.52 -6.82 -4.62
CA GLU A 261 -12.04 -7.62 -5.73
C GLU A 261 -12.29 -9.05 -5.23
N ILE A 262 -13.52 -9.53 -5.31
CA ILE A 262 -13.85 -10.90 -4.91
C ILE A 262 -13.55 -11.82 -6.10
N LEU A 263 -12.46 -12.57 -5.97
CA LEU A 263 -12.02 -13.54 -6.97
C LEU A 263 -12.86 -14.82 -6.89
N GLU A 264 -13.16 -15.25 -5.66
CA GLU A 264 -13.92 -16.45 -5.34
C GLU A 264 -14.69 -16.24 -4.04
N ALA A 265 -15.93 -16.70 -3.97
CA ALA A 265 -16.72 -16.75 -2.74
C ALA A 265 -17.74 -17.89 -2.84
N THR A 266 -17.50 -19.02 -2.16
CA THR A 266 -18.36 -20.20 -2.22
C THR A 266 -18.78 -20.66 -0.83
N SER A 267 -20.05 -21.02 -0.65
CA SER A 267 -20.56 -21.64 0.59
C SER A 267 -20.24 -23.13 0.68
N ASP A 268 -20.46 -23.75 1.83
CA ASP A 268 -20.46 -25.21 1.98
C ASP A 268 -21.52 -25.94 1.12
N THR A 269 -22.63 -25.27 0.81
CA THR A 269 -23.65 -25.75 -0.14
C THR A 269 -23.20 -25.67 -1.61
N GLY A 270 -22.06 -25.05 -1.90
CA GLY A 270 -21.55 -24.84 -3.25
C GLY A 270 -22.17 -23.65 -3.99
N GLU A 271 -22.90 -22.79 -3.27
CA GLU A 271 -23.46 -21.56 -3.83
C GLU A 271 -22.38 -20.50 -4.04
N ASP A 272 -22.44 -19.79 -5.17
CA ASP A 272 -21.57 -18.65 -5.48
C ASP A 272 -22.14 -17.37 -4.84
N LEU A 273 -21.37 -16.79 -3.93
CA LEU A 273 -21.76 -15.62 -3.14
C LEU A 273 -21.23 -14.30 -3.73
N ARG A 274 -20.58 -14.31 -4.90
CA ARG A 274 -20.01 -13.09 -5.50
C ARG A 274 -21.11 -12.09 -5.92
N PRO A 275 -20.93 -10.78 -5.68
CA PRO A 275 -21.88 -9.77 -6.12
C PRO A 275 -21.91 -9.65 -7.65
N ILE A 276 -23.07 -9.27 -8.19
CA ILE A 276 -23.26 -9.11 -9.65
C ILE A 276 -22.41 -7.97 -10.24
N ARG A 277 -22.08 -6.96 -9.44
CA ARG A 277 -21.34 -5.77 -9.88
C ARG A 277 -20.20 -5.47 -8.93
N SER A 278 -19.01 -5.24 -9.49
CA SER A 278 -17.90 -4.64 -8.76
C SER A 278 -18.15 -3.14 -8.59
N GLY A 279 -17.78 -2.61 -7.43
CA GLY A 279 -17.80 -1.17 -7.17
C GLY A 279 -16.85 -0.39 -8.09
N PRO A 280 -16.96 0.95 -8.14
CA PRO A 280 -16.06 1.78 -8.93
C PRO A 280 -14.60 1.58 -8.50
N LYS A 281 -13.69 1.58 -9.47
CA LYS A 281 -12.25 1.54 -9.21
C LYS A 281 -11.73 2.96 -9.06
N GLY A 282 -11.11 3.24 -7.92
CA GLY A 282 -10.48 4.52 -7.63
C GLY A 282 -9.35 4.31 -6.63
N TRP A 283 -8.25 5.01 -6.82
CA TRP A 283 -7.15 4.97 -5.87
C TRP A 283 -7.39 6.00 -4.77
N LEU A 284 -7.43 5.52 -3.52
CA LEU A 284 -7.39 6.37 -2.35
C LEU A 284 -5.97 6.43 -1.79
N HIS A 285 -5.70 7.52 -1.09
CA HIS A 285 -4.42 7.74 -0.42
C HIS A 285 -4.54 7.40 1.06
N LEU A 286 -3.45 6.94 1.63
CA LEU A 286 -3.34 6.71 3.06
C LEU A 286 -2.68 7.90 3.73
N THR A 287 -3.18 8.24 4.92
CA THR A 287 -2.39 9.08 5.81
C THR A 287 -1.20 8.27 6.29
N ARG A 288 0.01 8.84 6.30
CA ARG A 288 1.25 8.11 6.62
C ARG A 288 1.23 7.36 7.95
N ARG A 289 0.41 7.82 8.89
CA ARG A 289 0.31 7.24 10.23
C ARG A 289 -0.70 6.10 10.34
N GLN A 290 -1.61 6.03 9.38
CA GLN A 290 -2.54 4.94 9.29
C GLN A 290 -1.76 3.64 9.09
N GLN A 291 -2.02 2.66 9.94
CA GLN A 291 -1.41 1.32 9.92
C GLN A 291 -2.46 0.21 9.80
N SER A 292 -3.71 0.61 9.56
CA SER A 292 -4.82 -0.29 9.32
C SER A 292 -5.79 0.28 8.29
N LEU A 293 -6.47 -0.61 7.60
CA LEU A 293 -7.55 -0.30 6.67
C LEU A 293 -8.74 -1.22 6.95
N GLU A 294 -9.93 -0.65 6.97
CA GLU A 294 -11.16 -1.42 7.06
C GLU A 294 -11.78 -1.54 5.67
N TYR A 295 -12.15 -2.77 5.32
CA TYR A 295 -12.85 -3.09 4.08
C TYR A 295 -14.23 -3.64 4.43
N VAL A 296 -15.25 -3.17 3.70
CA VAL A 296 -16.57 -3.79 3.70
C VAL A 296 -16.74 -4.48 2.36
N VAL A 297 -16.88 -5.81 2.38
CA VAL A 297 -16.96 -6.65 1.19
C VAL A 297 -18.39 -7.17 1.03
N PRO A 298 -19.16 -6.61 0.09
CA PRO A 298 -20.53 -7.06 -0.14
C PRO A 298 -20.55 -8.39 -0.90
N LEU A 299 -21.44 -9.28 -0.47
CA LEU A 299 -21.72 -10.57 -1.06
C LEU A 299 -23.22 -10.73 -1.33
N ASN A 300 -23.57 -11.69 -2.17
CA ASN A 300 -24.95 -12.16 -2.25
C ASN A 300 -25.24 -13.01 -1.00
N PRO A 301 -26.39 -12.84 -0.34
CA PRO A 301 -26.80 -13.73 0.74
C PRO A 301 -27.02 -15.16 0.19
N PRO A 302 -26.69 -16.20 0.96
CA PRO A 302 -26.94 -17.58 0.55
C PRO A 302 -28.45 -17.85 0.49
N LYS A 303 -28.90 -18.55 -0.55
CA LYS A 303 -30.29 -18.98 -0.73
C LYS A 303 -30.63 -20.21 0.10
N GLN A 304 -29.64 -21.04 0.41
CA GLN A 304 -29.79 -22.20 1.27
C GLN A 304 -29.11 -21.95 2.61
N PRO A 305 -29.63 -22.50 3.72
CA PRO A 305 -28.92 -22.48 5.00
C PRO A 305 -27.49 -23.03 4.84
N CYS A 306 -26.50 -22.22 5.17
CA CYS A 306 -25.09 -22.61 5.18
C CYS A 306 -24.49 -22.40 6.59
N THR A 307 -23.48 -23.21 6.91
CA THR A 307 -22.76 -23.14 8.21
C THR A 307 -21.31 -22.72 8.06
N SER A 308 -20.82 -22.64 6.82
CA SER A 308 -19.47 -22.17 6.53
C SER A 308 -19.38 -21.55 5.14
N ILE A 309 -18.43 -20.63 4.98
CA ILE A 309 -17.92 -20.19 3.69
C ILE A 309 -16.73 -21.07 3.37
N ARG A 310 -16.90 -21.97 2.40
CA ARG A 310 -15.87 -22.94 2.01
C ARG A 310 -14.61 -22.26 1.51
N SER A 311 -14.76 -21.25 0.65
CA SER A 311 -13.63 -20.51 0.09
C SER A 311 -14.01 -19.05 -0.16
N LEU A 312 -13.18 -18.14 0.31
CA LEU A 312 -13.25 -16.71 0.02
C LEU A 312 -11.87 -16.21 -0.40
N LYS A 313 -11.73 -15.84 -1.67
CA LYS A 313 -10.50 -15.29 -2.25
C LYS A 313 -10.71 -13.83 -2.65
N LEU A 314 -9.86 -12.95 -2.12
CA LEU A 314 -9.94 -11.51 -2.31
C LEU A 314 -8.65 -10.99 -2.95
N GLY A 315 -8.76 -10.12 -3.95
CA GLY A 315 -7.66 -9.35 -4.52
C GLY A 315 -7.71 -7.91 -4.02
N LEU A 316 -6.63 -7.45 -3.37
CA LEU A 316 -6.43 -6.05 -2.98
C LEU A 316 -5.35 -5.41 -3.84
N ASP A 317 -5.68 -4.30 -4.51
CA ASP A 317 -4.71 -3.49 -5.24
C ASP A 317 -4.11 -2.45 -4.29
N LEU A 318 -2.82 -2.60 -3.99
CA LEU A 318 -2.10 -1.86 -2.97
C LEU A 318 -0.82 -1.25 -3.57
N VAL A 319 -0.38 -0.11 -3.04
CA VAL A 319 0.92 0.49 -3.39
C VAL A 319 1.78 0.59 -2.15
N GLY A 320 2.78 -0.29 -2.07
CA GLY A 320 3.83 -0.22 -1.07
C GLY A 320 4.85 0.86 -1.45
N CYS A 321 5.35 1.56 -0.46
CA CYS A 321 6.30 2.64 -0.60
C CYS A 321 7.55 2.34 0.26
N ASP A 322 8.73 2.70 -0.27
CA ASP A 322 10.01 2.66 0.43
C ASP A 322 10.90 3.81 -0.05
N GLU A 323 12.00 4.06 0.67
CA GLU A 323 12.95 5.15 0.47
C GLU A 323 12.31 6.53 0.36
N PHE A 324 12.55 7.38 1.34
CA PHE A 324 12.04 8.75 1.33
C PHE A 324 13.16 9.75 1.05
N VAL A 325 12.83 10.77 0.27
CA VAL A 325 13.63 11.99 0.15
C VAL A 325 12.99 13.06 1.02
N THR A 326 13.80 13.79 1.78
CA THR A 326 13.33 14.87 2.64
C THR A 326 13.94 16.18 2.19
N LEU A 327 13.14 17.02 1.55
CA LEU A 327 13.52 18.35 1.09
C LEU A 327 13.23 19.36 2.21
N ASN A 328 14.27 20.04 2.69
CA ASN A 328 14.13 21.05 3.74
C ASN A 328 14.45 22.45 3.18
N ILE A 329 13.57 23.40 3.48
CA ILE A 329 13.81 24.84 3.31
C ILE A 329 13.71 25.45 4.71
N ASP A 330 14.85 25.64 5.38
CA ASP A 330 14.87 26.04 6.80
C ASP A 330 14.55 27.53 7.04
N GLU A 331 14.63 28.35 5.99
CA GLU A 331 14.34 29.79 6.06
C GLU A 331 13.48 30.21 4.88
N LEU A 332 12.27 30.69 5.17
CA LEU A 332 11.32 31.22 4.20
C LEU A 332 11.46 32.74 4.07
N PRO A 333 11.90 33.26 2.90
CA PRO A 333 12.03 34.69 2.68
C PRO A 333 10.66 35.39 2.73
N PHE A 334 10.65 36.64 3.21
CA PHE A 334 9.43 37.46 3.30
C PHE A 334 9.01 38.06 1.95
N VAL A 335 9.97 38.22 1.04
CA VAL A 335 9.78 38.77 -0.30
C VAL A 335 9.78 37.60 -1.29
N SER A 336 9.22 37.79 -2.49
CA SER A 336 9.13 36.82 -3.60
C SER A 336 10.47 36.28 -4.15
N ALA A 337 11.54 36.33 -3.36
CA ALA A 337 12.77 35.61 -3.63
C ALA A 337 12.49 34.10 -3.53
N SER A 338 12.52 33.41 -4.67
CA SER A 338 12.38 31.96 -4.71
C SER A 338 13.58 31.30 -4.03
N LYS A 339 13.34 30.35 -3.13
CA LYS A 339 14.38 29.47 -2.58
C LYS A 339 14.06 28.04 -3.00
N SER A 340 15.05 27.31 -3.50
CA SER A 340 14.86 25.91 -3.87
C SER A 340 15.90 24.99 -3.28
N VAL A 341 15.49 23.77 -2.95
CA VAL A 341 16.34 22.67 -2.54
C VAL A 341 16.11 21.50 -3.49
N SER A 342 17.15 20.72 -3.80
CA SER A 342 17.03 19.53 -4.65
C SER A 342 17.76 18.35 -4.05
N GLU A 343 17.17 17.16 -4.15
CA GLU A 343 17.76 15.90 -3.69
C GLU A 343 17.23 14.73 -4.51
N LYS A 344 18.12 13.83 -4.94
CA LYS A 344 17.81 12.66 -5.82
C LYS A 344 16.91 13.01 -7.02
N GLY A 345 17.12 14.19 -7.61
CA GLY A 345 16.37 14.67 -8.77
C GLY A 345 14.99 15.27 -8.46
N TYR A 346 14.56 15.27 -7.20
CA TYR A 346 13.44 16.09 -6.76
C TYR A 346 13.90 17.51 -6.47
N GLN A 347 13.02 18.47 -6.68
CA GLN A 347 13.27 19.87 -6.36
C GLN A 347 12.03 20.47 -5.69
N LEU A 348 12.21 21.05 -4.50
CA LEU A 348 11.19 21.84 -3.82
C LEU A 348 11.58 23.30 -3.95
N GLU A 349 10.69 24.11 -4.49
CA GLU A 349 10.84 25.55 -4.71
C GLU A 349 9.76 26.30 -3.92
N PHE A 350 10.17 27.19 -3.04
CA PHE A 350 9.29 28.15 -2.39
C PHE A 350 9.03 29.32 -3.33
N LEU A 351 7.76 29.54 -3.67
CA LEU A 351 7.32 30.57 -4.62
C LEU A 351 7.06 31.92 -3.95
N GLY A 352 6.76 31.91 -2.65
CA GLY A 352 6.46 33.11 -1.88
C GLY A 352 5.52 32.84 -0.71
N MET A 353 5.41 33.83 0.17
CA MET A 353 4.46 33.83 1.27
C MET A 353 3.77 35.18 1.35
N GLU A 354 2.44 35.15 1.42
CA GLU A 354 1.61 36.34 1.53
C GLU A 354 0.89 36.35 2.89
N GLU A 355 0.84 37.53 3.49
CA GLU A 355 0.14 37.75 4.75
C GLU A 355 -1.29 38.23 4.48
N THR A 356 -2.29 37.42 4.78
CA THR A 356 -3.71 37.82 4.73
C THR A 356 -4.17 38.35 6.08
N SER A 357 -5.43 38.73 6.26
CA SER A 357 -5.93 39.16 7.57
C SER A 357 -5.95 38.03 8.62
N LYS A 358 -6.10 36.77 8.20
CA LYS A 358 -6.30 35.62 9.11
C LYS A 358 -5.22 34.52 8.98
N HIS A 359 -4.58 34.42 7.84
CA HIS A 359 -3.65 33.33 7.51
C HIS A 359 -2.38 33.84 6.83
N TRP A 360 -1.33 33.04 6.90
CA TRP A 360 -0.22 33.04 5.96
C TRP A 360 -0.58 32.11 4.80
N GLU A 361 -0.41 32.56 3.57
CA GLU A 361 -0.57 31.76 2.36
C GLU A 361 0.80 31.51 1.75
N LEU A 362 1.23 30.25 1.69
CA LEU A 362 2.55 29.86 1.16
C LEU A 362 2.36 29.16 -0.18
N GLY A 363 3.04 29.65 -1.21
CA GLY A 363 3.15 28.97 -2.49
C GLY A 363 4.41 28.11 -2.54
N ILE A 364 4.27 26.82 -2.85
CA ILE A 364 5.41 25.95 -3.17
C ILE A 364 5.21 25.25 -4.51
N ARG A 365 6.31 24.89 -5.15
CA ARG A 365 6.37 24.06 -6.35
C ARG A 365 7.28 22.87 -6.09
N LEU A 366 6.79 21.68 -6.37
CA LEU A 366 7.57 20.46 -6.39
C LEU A 366 7.81 20.05 -7.83
N THR A 367 9.07 19.80 -8.19
CA THR A 367 9.48 19.19 -9.46
C THR A 367 10.04 17.78 -9.21
N ARG A 368 9.68 16.82 -10.07
CA ARG A 368 10.09 15.41 -9.97
C ARG A 368 10.97 14.99 -11.15
N PRO A 369 11.89 14.01 -10.98
CA PRO A 369 12.87 13.69 -12.01
C PRO A 369 12.30 12.94 -13.23
N ILE A 370 11.22 12.18 -13.08
CA ILE A 370 10.63 11.32 -14.13
C ILE A 370 9.10 11.28 -13.89
N PRO A 371 8.26 11.28 -14.94
CA PRO A 371 6.83 11.03 -14.76
C PRO A 371 6.68 9.60 -14.24
N TYR A 372 6.26 9.46 -12.98
CA TYR A 372 6.10 8.16 -12.33
C TYR A 372 5.18 7.26 -13.15
N ASP A 373 5.54 5.98 -13.32
CA ASP A 373 4.70 4.96 -13.99
C ASP A 373 3.28 4.96 -13.38
N ARG A 374 2.35 5.56 -14.11
CA ARG A 374 0.99 5.89 -13.69
C ARG A 374 0.06 4.69 -13.84
N PRO A 375 -1.01 4.63 -13.01
CA PRO A 375 -2.36 4.42 -13.57
C PRO A 375 -3.23 5.68 -13.60
N ASN A 376 -2.61 6.84 -13.36
CA ASN A 376 -2.96 8.19 -13.82
C ASN A 376 -3.26 9.18 -12.71
N SER A 377 -2.19 9.88 -12.34
CA SER A 377 -2.07 10.82 -11.24
C SER A 377 -2.68 12.18 -11.58
N THR A 378 -3.32 12.78 -10.57
CA THR A 378 -3.26 14.23 -10.33
C THR A 378 -3.20 14.60 -8.84
N MET A 379 -3.21 13.65 -7.90
CA MET A 379 -3.17 14.00 -6.48
C MET A 379 -2.05 13.30 -5.72
N ILE A 380 -1.53 14.10 -4.80
CA ILE A 380 -0.18 14.05 -4.28
C ILE A 380 -0.26 13.83 -2.77
N ALA A 381 -1.12 12.88 -2.37
CA ALA A 381 -1.39 12.65 -0.98
C ALA A 381 -0.44 11.61 -0.34
N ASP A 382 0.58 11.16 -1.08
CA ASP A 382 1.65 10.31 -0.55
C ASP A 382 2.84 11.15 -0.02
N GLU A 383 2.70 12.48 -0.03
CA GLU A 383 3.76 13.43 0.28
C GLU A 383 3.44 14.10 1.61
N PHE A 384 4.44 14.21 2.47
CA PHE A 384 4.27 14.75 3.80
C PHE A 384 4.90 16.12 3.86
N LEU A 385 4.03 17.12 3.80
CA LEU A 385 4.37 18.51 4.01
C LEU A 385 4.27 18.83 5.49
N GLN A 386 5.33 19.41 6.05
CA GLN A 386 5.31 20.06 7.35
C GLN A 386 5.68 21.52 7.17
N VAL A 387 4.88 22.39 7.76
CA VAL A 387 5.24 23.80 7.94
C VAL A 387 5.91 23.93 9.30
N ILE A 388 7.09 24.53 9.34
CA ILE A 388 7.90 24.68 10.55
C ILE A 388 7.79 26.11 11.05
N GLY A 389 7.57 26.25 12.37
CA GLY A 389 7.52 27.53 13.07
C GLY A 389 8.88 27.99 13.59
N PRO A 390 8.97 29.21 14.16
CA PRO A 390 10.23 29.83 14.57
C PRO A 390 11.01 29.05 15.63
N ASP A 391 10.30 28.25 16.43
CA ASP A 391 10.82 27.39 17.48
C ASP A 391 11.13 25.95 16.98
N GLY A 392 11.00 25.70 15.67
CA GLY A 392 11.17 24.37 15.08
C GLY A 392 9.95 23.46 15.21
N THR A 393 8.85 23.93 15.80
CA THR A 393 7.63 23.13 15.93
C THR A 393 6.88 23.00 14.60
N VAL A 394 6.13 21.91 14.44
CA VAL A 394 5.29 21.69 13.27
C VAL A 394 3.99 22.47 13.45
N ILE A 395 3.72 23.42 12.55
CA ILE A 395 2.50 24.21 12.57
C ILE A 395 1.38 23.47 11.81
N PRO A 396 0.21 23.25 12.46
CA PRO A 396 -0.98 22.79 11.76
C PRO A 396 -1.35 23.72 10.59
N HIS A 397 -1.59 23.13 9.42
CA HIS A 397 -1.96 23.86 8.22
C HIS A 397 -3.11 23.15 7.50
N SER A 398 -3.82 23.89 6.65
CA SER A 398 -4.75 23.29 5.69
C SER A 398 -4.14 23.44 4.31
N GLU A 399 -3.99 22.33 3.60
CA GLU A 399 -3.58 22.33 2.21
C GLU A 399 -4.73 22.84 1.34
N ARG A 400 -4.43 23.79 0.46
CA ARG A 400 -5.36 24.33 -0.51
C ARG A 400 -4.80 24.09 -1.90
N GLN A 401 -5.53 23.27 -2.64
CA GLN A 401 -5.50 23.18 -4.10
C GLN A 401 -4.11 22.85 -4.70
N VAL A 402 -3.99 21.60 -5.16
CA VAL A 402 -2.91 21.20 -6.05
C VAL A 402 -3.23 21.67 -7.46
N GLN A 403 -2.34 22.44 -8.08
CA GLN A 403 -2.38 22.73 -9.51
C GLN A 403 -1.10 22.23 -10.16
N GLY A 404 -1.20 21.44 -11.22
CA GLY A 404 -0.03 20.94 -11.91
C GLY A 404 -0.27 19.63 -12.65
N ASP A 405 0.82 19.03 -13.10
CA ASP A 405 0.86 17.71 -13.72
C ASP A 405 1.71 16.74 -12.86
N ASP A 406 2.16 15.64 -13.45
CA ASP A 406 2.99 14.65 -12.76
C ASP A 406 4.38 15.13 -12.37
N LEU A 407 4.93 15.98 -13.20
CA LEU A 407 6.31 16.44 -13.09
C LEU A 407 6.38 17.63 -12.18
N GLN A 408 5.37 18.50 -12.24
CA GLN A 408 5.33 19.73 -11.48
C GLN A 408 4.00 19.90 -10.79
N ALA A 409 4.06 20.06 -9.47
CA ALA A 409 2.90 20.33 -8.64
C ALA A 409 3.08 21.62 -7.86
N ARG A 410 2.05 22.45 -7.84
CA ARG A 410 2.01 23.66 -7.03
C ARG A 410 0.98 23.50 -5.92
N TYR A 411 1.35 23.94 -4.72
CA TYR A 411 0.51 23.88 -3.53
C TYR A 411 0.39 25.27 -2.94
N TRP A 412 -0.81 25.57 -2.44
CA TRP A 412 -1.07 26.73 -1.61
C TRP A 412 -1.38 26.29 -0.20
N ILE A 413 -0.57 26.68 0.75
CA ILE A 413 -0.67 26.22 2.14
C ILE A 413 -1.20 27.35 2.99
N LEU A 414 -2.25 27.10 3.75
CA LEU A 414 -2.82 28.10 4.65
C LEU A 414 -2.46 27.78 6.11
N VAL A 415 -1.83 28.75 6.77
CA VAL A 415 -1.41 28.66 8.18
C VAL A 415 -2.09 29.76 8.97
N ARG A 416 -2.78 29.45 10.07
CA ARG A 416 -3.42 30.48 10.90
C ARG A 416 -2.36 31.36 11.56
N LYS A 417 -2.54 32.68 11.49
CA LYS A 417 -1.61 33.65 12.12
C LYS A 417 -1.41 33.43 13.61
N SER A 418 -2.46 32.99 14.30
CA SER A 418 -2.41 32.70 15.74
C SER A 418 -1.41 31.59 16.11
N LEU A 419 -0.96 30.79 15.13
CA LEU A 419 0.00 29.70 15.32
C LEU A 419 1.44 30.15 15.04
N GLY A 420 1.67 31.44 14.83
CA GLY A 420 2.98 31.99 14.52
C GLY A 420 3.28 32.07 13.01
N ARG A 421 4.43 32.65 12.70
CA ARG A 421 4.91 32.81 11.33
C ARG A 421 5.67 31.56 10.90
N PRO A 422 5.35 30.96 9.73
CA PRO A 422 6.17 29.93 9.13
C PRO A 422 7.62 30.40 8.88
N THR A 423 8.58 29.61 9.34
CA THR A 423 10.01 29.86 9.11
C THR A 423 10.63 28.83 8.18
N GLY A 424 10.06 27.62 8.11
CA GLY A 424 10.57 26.57 7.23
C GLY A 424 9.51 25.66 6.65
N ILE A 425 9.92 24.86 5.67
CA ILE A 425 9.11 23.79 5.07
C ILE A 425 9.96 22.53 5.04
N ARG A 426 9.38 21.43 5.51
CA ARG A 426 9.92 20.09 5.32
C ARG A 426 8.97 19.30 4.45
N TYR A 427 9.50 18.67 3.42
CA TYR A 427 8.71 17.93 2.45
C TYR A 427 9.29 16.55 2.25
N GLN A 428 8.52 15.51 2.56
CA GLN A 428 8.99 14.13 2.47
C GLN A 428 8.21 13.35 1.42
N ILE A 429 8.91 12.67 0.52
CA ILE A 429 8.34 12.00 -0.66
C ILE A 429 8.86 10.59 -0.77
N ALA A 430 7.97 9.62 -0.98
CA ALA A 430 8.36 8.27 -1.35
C ALA A 430 8.98 8.25 -2.75
N THR A 431 10.21 7.74 -2.84
CA THR A 431 10.95 7.64 -4.10
C THR A 431 10.77 6.29 -4.78
N LEU A 432 10.50 5.25 -4.00
CA LEU A 432 10.19 3.92 -4.52
C LEU A 432 8.73 3.60 -4.22
N ARG A 433 7.96 3.35 -5.28
CA ARG A 433 6.57 2.88 -5.21
C ARG A 433 6.49 1.53 -5.92
N SER A 434 5.80 0.58 -5.32
CA SER A 434 5.59 -0.76 -5.87
C SER A 434 4.10 -1.07 -5.83
N PRO A 435 3.36 -0.86 -6.94
CA PRO A 435 1.98 -1.31 -7.04
C PRO A 435 1.96 -2.84 -7.10
N ARG A 436 1.08 -3.47 -6.32
CA ARG A 436 0.92 -4.92 -6.30
C ARG A 436 -0.52 -5.29 -5.97
N ARG A 437 -1.02 -6.27 -6.71
CA ARG A 437 -2.23 -6.99 -6.35
C ARG A 437 -1.88 -8.10 -5.38
N ILE A 438 -2.48 -8.07 -4.20
CA ILE A 438 -2.29 -9.08 -3.14
C ILE A 438 -3.53 -9.93 -3.04
N GLU A 439 -3.36 -11.24 -3.07
CA GLU A 439 -4.46 -12.20 -2.95
C GLU A 439 -4.52 -12.76 -1.54
N PHE A 440 -5.63 -12.55 -0.84
CA PHE A 440 -5.92 -13.17 0.45
C PHE A 440 -6.89 -14.31 0.26
N VAL A 441 -6.66 -15.39 0.99
CA VAL A 441 -7.46 -16.62 0.94
C VAL A 441 -7.93 -16.93 2.36
N PHE A 442 -9.22 -17.21 2.49
CA PHE A 442 -9.85 -17.74 3.70
C PHE A 442 -10.57 -19.02 3.32
N ASP A 443 -10.18 -20.11 3.96
CA ASP A 443 -10.75 -21.44 3.76
C ASP A 443 -11.60 -21.83 4.98
N ASP A 444 -12.72 -22.50 4.72
CA ASP A 444 -13.60 -23.09 5.73
C ASP A 444 -13.95 -22.15 6.90
N VAL A 445 -14.38 -20.93 6.55
CA VAL A 445 -14.80 -19.94 7.53
C VAL A 445 -16.12 -20.37 8.15
N ASN A 446 -16.07 -20.88 9.38
CA ASN A 446 -17.24 -21.20 10.16
C ASN A 446 -18.07 -19.94 10.42
N VAL A 447 -19.35 -20.01 10.10
CA VAL A 447 -20.31 -18.95 10.37
C VAL A 447 -21.47 -19.55 11.17
N PRO A 448 -22.15 -18.76 12.03
CA PRO A 448 -23.43 -19.19 12.56
C PRO A 448 -24.36 -19.61 11.40
N PRO A 449 -25.32 -20.53 11.60
CA PRO A 449 -26.24 -20.92 10.54
C PRO A 449 -26.91 -19.70 9.92
N ILE A 450 -26.65 -19.45 8.63
CA ILE A 450 -27.21 -18.33 7.87
C ILE A 450 -28.11 -18.94 6.80
N GLY A 451 -29.42 -18.74 6.91
CA GLY A 451 -30.42 -19.24 5.97
C GLY A 451 -31.66 -18.32 5.92
N PRO A 452 -32.52 -18.46 4.91
CA PRO A 452 -33.70 -17.62 4.70
C PRO A 452 -34.70 -17.60 5.85
#